data_AF-A0A359IL62-F1
#
_entry.id   AF-A0A359IL62-F1
#
_cell.length_a   1.000
_cell.length_b   1.000
_cell.length_c   1.000
_cell.angle_alpha   90.00
_cell.angle_beta   90.00
_cell.angle_gamma   90.00
#
_symmetry.space_group_name_H-M   'P 1'
#
loop_
_entity.id
_entity.type
_entity.pdbx_description
1 polymer ?
#
loop_
_entity_poly.entity_id
_entity_poly.type
_entity_poly.pdbx_seq_one_letter_code
_entity_poly.pdbx_strand_id
1 'polypeptide(L)'
;MKKNMDFPGEILFFEEIDYDNIDSPIREPWEFNKYEEIGLIKVRVSDIIEYPDALGGNTCIHLNKAKQLGIYIPGSKYSMKSIKQVLEESSQSTENINECLNSYCGGLYEILIGKRKIKNINDNVVLAEYKGKYYPYGNGHHRICIAKRANIEYIEAEVIRYYDE
;
A
#
# COMPACT_ATOMS: atom_id res chain seq x y z
N MET A 1 -46.05 33.27 -8.11
CA MET A 1 -44.96 33.99 -7.41
C MET A 1 -43.91 32.99 -6.99
N LYS A 2 -42.78 32.91 -7.70
CA LYS A 2 -41.58 32.19 -7.24
C LYS A 2 -40.60 33.23 -6.72
N LYS A 3 -40.19 33.09 -5.46
CA LYS A 3 -39.15 33.94 -4.85
C LYS A 3 -37.81 33.52 -5.44
N ASN A 4 -37.12 34.47 -6.07
CA ASN A 4 -35.70 34.34 -6.37
C ASN A 4 -34.94 34.49 -5.05
N MET A 5 -34.06 33.53 -4.76
CA MET A 5 -33.02 33.70 -3.74
C MET A 5 -31.77 34.18 -4.46
N ASP A 6 -31.37 35.42 -4.17
CA ASP A 6 -30.10 35.98 -4.58
C ASP A 6 -28.98 35.37 -3.73
N PHE A 7 -28.00 34.75 -4.38
CA PHE A 7 -26.71 34.39 -3.77
C PHE A 7 -25.68 35.45 -4.19
N PRO A 8 -25.09 36.20 -3.24
CA PRO A 8 -23.91 37.01 -3.51
C PRO A 8 -22.69 36.12 -3.27
N GLY A 9 -22.04 35.69 -4.35
CA GLY A 9 -20.79 34.93 -4.28
C GLY A 9 -20.03 35.14 -5.58
N GLU A 10 -18.94 35.88 -5.49
CA GLU A 10 -18.07 36.26 -6.59
C GLU A 10 -17.67 35.02 -7.43
N ILE A 11 -17.89 35.12 -8.74
CA ILE A 11 -17.35 34.18 -9.72
C ILE A 11 -15.84 34.42 -9.75
N LEU A 12 -15.07 33.56 -9.06
CA LEU A 12 -13.64 33.47 -9.28
C LEU A 12 -13.45 32.92 -10.70
N PHE A 13 -13.00 33.78 -11.59
CA PHE A 13 -12.48 33.40 -12.90
C PHE A 13 -11.30 32.44 -12.64
N PHE A 14 -11.49 31.17 -12.95
CA PHE A 14 -10.36 30.27 -13.13
C PHE A 14 -9.72 30.69 -14.45
N GLU A 15 -8.48 31.17 -14.39
CA GLU A 15 -7.64 31.30 -15.57
C GLU A 15 -7.63 29.94 -16.29
N GLU A 16 -7.99 29.96 -17.57
CA GLU A 16 -7.87 28.78 -18.42
C GLU A 16 -6.40 28.37 -18.43
N ILE A 17 -6.11 27.20 -17.88
CA ILE A 17 -4.78 26.60 -17.94
C ILE A 17 -4.56 26.26 -19.41
N ASP A 18 -3.66 26.99 -20.06
CA ASP A 18 -3.19 26.73 -21.42
C ASP A 18 -2.35 25.44 -21.40
N TYR A 19 -3.02 24.30 -21.63
CA TYR A 19 -2.41 22.97 -21.62
C TYR A 19 -1.39 22.78 -22.74
N ASP A 20 -1.34 23.67 -23.73
CA ASP A 20 -0.44 23.58 -24.88
C ASP A 20 0.95 24.20 -24.59
N ASN A 21 1.16 24.78 -23.40
CA ASN A 21 2.41 25.47 -23.02
C ASN A 21 3.07 24.94 -21.72
N ILE A 22 2.73 23.73 -21.26
CA ILE A 22 3.47 23.05 -20.19
C ILE A 22 4.68 22.36 -20.84
N ASP A 23 5.75 23.11 -21.05
CA ASP A 23 7.02 22.61 -21.60
C ASP A 23 7.86 21.85 -20.55
N SER A 24 7.18 21.03 -19.74
CA SER A 24 7.81 20.04 -18.87
C SER A 24 6.88 18.85 -18.76
N PRO A 25 7.21 17.68 -19.33
CA PRO A 25 6.46 16.48 -18.99
C PRO A 25 6.46 16.34 -17.47
N ILE A 26 5.29 16.16 -16.88
CA ILE A 26 5.16 15.62 -15.54
C ILE A 26 5.74 14.20 -15.65
N ARG A 27 7.06 14.12 -15.47
CA ARG A 27 7.82 12.87 -15.52
C ARG A 27 7.32 12.00 -14.38
N GLU A 28 6.82 10.83 -14.72
CA GLU A 28 6.38 9.89 -13.69
C GLU A 28 7.61 9.46 -12.86
N PRO A 29 7.50 9.28 -11.53
CA PRO A 29 8.65 9.09 -10.62
C PRO A 29 9.59 7.92 -10.97
N TRP A 30 9.21 7.04 -11.90
CA TRP A 30 9.97 5.88 -12.32
C TRP A 30 10.85 6.10 -13.56
N GLU A 31 10.80 7.28 -14.21
CA GLU A 31 11.57 7.54 -15.43
C GLU A 31 13.05 7.90 -15.20
N PHE A 32 13.55 7.97 -13.96
CA PHE A 32 14.91 8.49 -13.66
C PHE A 32 15.84 7.60 -12.84
N ASN A 33 15.46 6.38 -12.47
CA ASN A 33 16.25 5.69 -11.47
C ASN A 33 17.16 4.62 -12.09
N LYS A 34 18.47 4.87 -12.08
CA LYS A 34 19.47 3.79 -12.06
C LYS A 34 19.08 2.86 -10.91
N TYR A 35 18.91 1.58 -11.23
CA TYR A 35 18.54 0.58 -10.25
C TYR A 35 19.50 -0.61 -10.27
N GLU A 36 19.51 -1.35 -9.17
CA GLU A 36 20.29 -2.57 -9.00
C GLU A 36 19.42 -3.65 -8.37
N GLU A 37 19.41 -4.84 -8.96
CA GLU A 37 18.81 -6.03 -8.35
C GLU A 37 19.79 -6.59 -7.31
N ILE A 38 19.46 -6.41 -6.03
CA ILE A 38 20.28 -6.93 -4.92
C ILE A 38 20.07 -8.44 -4.74
N GLY A 39 18.89 -8.93 -5.12
CA GLY A 39 18.48 -10.33 -4.94
C GLY A 39 17.83 -10.58 -3.58
N LEU A 40 17.78 -11.84 -3.17
CA LEU A 40 17.11 -12.28 -1.95
C LEU A 40 17.95 -11.97 -0.72
N ILE A 41 17.45 -11.08 0.14
CA ILE A 41 18.11 -10.71 1.40
C ILE A 41 17.14 -10.77 2.58
N LYS A 42 17.70 -10.79 3.79
CA LYS A 42 16.94 -10.70 5.04
C LYS A 42 16.74 -9.24 5.42
N VAL A 43 15.48 -8.79 5.46
CA VAL A 43 15.08 -7.41 5.76
C VAL A 43 14.37 -7.35 7.11
N ARG A 44 14.71 -6.36 7.93
CA ARG A 44 13.93 -6.07 9.16
C ARG A 44 12.57 -5.52 8.79
N VAL A 45 11.51 -6.06 9.38
CA VAL A 45 10.14 -5.62 9.10
C VAL A 45 9.90 -4.17 9.58
N SER A 46 10.65 -3.72 10.58
CA SER A 46 10.66 -2.32 11.04
C SER A 46 11.16 -1.34 9.99
N ASP A 47 12.02 -1.79 9.07
CA ASP A 47 12.68 -0.93 8.08
C ASP A 47 11.81 -0.78 6.80
N ILE A 48 10.74 -1.56 6.72
CA ILE A 48 9.68 -1.42 5.71
C ILE A 48 8.78 -0.28 6.17
N ILE A 49 8.74 0.84 5.46
CA ILE A 49 8.16 2.08 6.00
C ILE A 49 6.64 2.01 6.16
N GLU A 50 5.95 1.27 5.29
CA GLU A 50 4.50 1.36 5.18
C GLU A 50 3.79 0.01 5.19
N TYR A 51 2.55 0.01 5.68
CA TYR A 51 1.60 -1.02 5.27
C TYR A 51 1.39 -0.93 3.76
N PRO A 52 1.18 -2.06 3.07
CA PRO A 52 0.88 -2.06 1.65
C PRO A 52 -0.30 -1.16 1.32
N ASP A 53 -0.16 -0.37 0.26
CA ASP A 53 -1.21 0.44 -0.34
C ASP A 53 -2.06 -0.35 -1.34
N ALA A 54 -1.58 -1.51 -1.79
CA ALA A 54 -2.31 -2.47 -2.58
C ALA A 54 -2.37 -3.84 -1.90
N LEU A 55 -3.54 -4.47 -1.95
CA LEU A 55 -3.71 -5.90 -1.72
C LEU A 55 -4.35 -6.47 -2.97
N GLY A 56 -3.59 -7.24 -3.76
CA GLY A 56 -4.00 -7.75 -5.08
C GLY A 56 -5.20 -8.71 -5.08
N GLY A 57 -5.95 -8.84 -3.98
CA GLY A 57 -7.11 -9.71 -3.86
C GLY A 57 -8.24 -9.14 -3.00
N ASN A 58 -9.48 -9.55 -3.30
CA ASN A 58 -10.69 -9.23 -2.53
C ASN A 58 -10.85 -10.05 -1.24
N THR A 59 -9.80 -10.75 -0.78
CA THR A 59 -9.87 -11.69 0.34
C THR A 59 -9.47 -11.09 1.68
N CYS A 60 -9.02 -9.83 1.70
CA CYS A 60 -8.69 -9.15 2.94
C CYS A 60 -9.95 -8.85 3.76
N ILE A 61 -10.10 -9.53 4.91
CA ILE A 61 -11.24 -9.37 5.81
C ILE A 61 -11.43 -7.91 6.27
N HIS A 62 -10.35 -7.22 6.62
CA HIS A 62 -10.41 -5.83 7.13
C HIS A 62 -10.75 -4.81 6.06
N LEU A 63 -10.21 -4.97 4.83
CA LEU A 63 -10.65 -4.13 3.72
C LEU A 63 -12.11 -4.40 3.36
N ASN A 64 -12.58 -5.64 3.42
CA ASN A 64 -13.98 -5.96 3.14
C ASN A 64 -14.92 -5.37 4.19
N LYS A 65 -14.57 -5.43 5.48
CA LYS A 65 -15.30 -4.73 6.54
C LYS A 65 -15.35 -3.21 6.29
N ALA A 66 -14.22 -2.60 5.96
CA ALA A 66 -14.17 -1.16 5.66
C ALA A 66 -15.00 -0.78 4.42
N LYS A 67 -15.05 -1.64 3.39
CA LYS A 67 -15.92 -1.48 2.22
C LYS A 67 -17.40 -1.54 2.61
N GLN A 68 -17.80 -2.53 3.40
CA GLN A 68 -19.18 -2.71 3.85
C GLN A 68 -19.67 -1.52 4.69
N LEU A 69 -18.79 -0.91 5.48
CA LEU A 69 -19.07 0.28 6.26
C LEU A 69 -19.01 1.60 5.46
N GLY A 70 -18.64 1.55 4.18
CA GLY A 70 -18.45 2.75 3.34
C GLY A 70 -17.21 3.60 3.71
N ILE A 71 -16.34 3.09 4.60
CA ILE A 71 -15.12 3.78 5.05
C ILE A 71 -14.07 3.78 3.93
N TYR A 72 -13.98 2.69 3.19
CA TYR A 72 -13.05 2.52 2.06
C TYR A 72 -13.79 2.15 0.78
N ILE A 73 -13.63 2.94 -0.27
CA ILE A 73 -14.26 2.74 -1.58
C ILE A 73 -13.14 2.67 -2.63
N PRO A 74 -12.83 1.48 -3.19
CA PRO A 74 -11.75 1.32 -4.15
C PRO A 74 -11.82 2.31 -5.31
N GLY A 75 -10.73 3.02 -5.57
CA GLY A 75 -10.61 3.99 -6.67
C GLY A 75 -11.41 5.27 -6.51
N SER A 76 -12.08 5.49 -5.37
CA SER A 76 -12.92 6.66 -5.15
C SER A 76 -12.23 7.69 -4.27
N LYS A 77 -12.24 8.95 -4.72
CA LYS A 77 -11.85 10.13 -3.94
C LYS A 77 -12.76 10.40 -2.73
N TYR A 78 -13.92 9.75 -2.68
CA TYR A 78 -14.89 9.87 -1.58
C TYR A 78 -14.62 8.87 -0.44
N SER A 79 -13.55 8.08 -0.52
CA SER A 79 -13.14 7.21 0.59
C SER A 79 -12.79 8.03 1.82
N MET A 80 -13.32 7.65 2.99
CA MET A 80 -12.95 8.29 4.25
C MET A 80 -11.52 7.92 4.68
N LYS A 81 -11.07 6.70 4.35
CA LYS A 81 -9.73 6.21 4.66
C LYS A 81 -9.08 5.53 3.47
N SER A 82 -7.77 5.68 3.34
CA SER A 82 -6.96 4.92 2.38
C SER A 82 -6.81 3.45 2.78
N ILE A 83 -6.41 2.57 1.86
CA ILE A 83 -6.07 1.17 2.17
C ILE A 83 -5.07 1.12 3.33
N LYS A 84 -3.98 1.90 3.23
CA LYS A 84 -2.92 1.96 4.24
C LYS A 84 -3.49 2.29 5.63
N GLN A 85 -4.33 3.31 5.74
CA GLN A 85 -4.95 3.70 7.01
C GLN A 85 -5.84 2.57 7.57
N VAL A 86 -6.68 1.94 6.75
CA VAL A 86 -7.51 0.82 7.20
C VAL A 86 -6.65 -0.34 7.71
N LEU A 87 -5.57 -0.68 7.01
CA LEU A 87 -4.70 -1.79 7.38
C LEU A 87 -3.86 -1.48 8.63
N GLU A 88 -3.37 -0.26 8.76
CA GLU A 88 -2.60 0.19 9.91
C GLU A 88 -3.47 0.27 11.17
N GLU A 89 -4.63 0.91 11.11
CA GLU A 89 -5.52 1.01 12.27
C GLU A 89 -6.03 -0.37 12.72
N SER A 90 -6.46 -1.22 11.78
CA SER A 90 -6.93 -2.55 12.13
C SER A 90 -5.81 -3.45 12.67
N SER A 91 -4.53 -3.12 12.45
CA SER A 91 -3.42 -3.85 13.06
C SER A 91 -3.20 -3.56 14.54
N GLN A 92 -3.78 -2.48 15.08
CA GLN A 92 -3.61 -2.11 16.49
C GLN A 92 -4.46 -2.96 17.45
N SER A 93 -5.40 -3.75 16.94
CA SER A 93 -6.27 -4.61 17.75
C SER A 93 -5.85 -6.07 17.66
N THR A 94 -5.62 -6.70 18.82
CA THR A 94 -5.35 -8.13 18.95
C THR A 94 -6.47 -8.99 18.33
N GLU A 95 -7.72 -8.56 18.47
CA GLU A 95 -8.87 -9.26 17.87
C GLU A 95 -8.76 -9.27 16.33
N ASN A 96 -8.48 -8.12 15.73
CA ASN A 96 -8.31 -8.00 14.29
C ASN A 96 -7.08 -8.78 13.77
N ILE A 97 -6.01 -8.87 14.56
CA ILE A 97 -4.85 -9.71 14.24
C ILE A 97 -5.26 -11.18 14.23
N ASN A 98 -6.01 -11.63 15.25
CA ASN A 98 -6.50 -13.00 15.34
C ASN A 98 -7.41 -13.36 14.17
N GLU A 99 -8.28 -12.45 13.73
CA GLU A 99 -9.09 -12.65 12.52
C GLU A 99 -8.22 -12.86 11.27
N CYS A 100 -7.13 -12.09 11.12
CA CYS A 100 -6.18 -12.33 10.03
C CYS A 100 -5.56 -13.72 10.12
N LEU A 101 -5.08 -14.12 11.30
CA LEU A 101 -4.43 -15.41 11.53
C LEU A 101 -5.37 -16.60 11.32
N ASN A 102 -6.68 -16.42 11.54
CA ASN A 102 -7.71 -17.45 11.31
C ASN A 102 -8.27 -17.42 9.87
N SER A 103 -7.75 -16.56 9.00
CA SER A 103 -8.14 -16.44 7.59
C SER A 103 -7.07 -17.00 6.64
N TYR A 104 -7.17 -16.69 5.34
CA TYR A 104 -6.12 -16.95 4.36
C TYR A 104 -4.73 -16.44 4.81
N CYS A 105 -4.67 -15.33 5.55
CA CYS A 105 -3.41 -14.77 6.03
C CYS A 105 -2.70 -15.65 7.07
N GLY A 106 -3.41 -16.56 7.76
CA GLY A 106 -2.82 -17.55 8.67
C GLY A 106 -1.82 -18.47 7.98
N GLY A 107 -2.17 -18.95 6.78
CA GLY A 107 -1.26 -19.76 5.97
C GLY A 107 -0.01 -18.99 5.53
N LEU A 108 -0.13 -17.68 5.33
CA LEU A 108 1.01 -16.80 5.01
C LEU A 108 1.89 -16.58 6.24
N TYR A 109 1.29 -16.42 7.41
CA TYR A 109 2.03 -16.34 8.67
C TYR A 109 2.86 -17.61 8.91
N GLU A 110 2.25 -18.78 8.74
CA GLU A 110 2.95 -20.07 8.87
C GLU A 110 4.17 -20.18 7.95
N ILE A 111 4.10 -19.60 6.75
CA ILE A 111 5.23 -19.52 5.83
C ILE A 111 6.35 -18.67 6.42
N LEU A 112 6.02 -17.48 6.93
CA LEU A 112 7.00 -16.53 7.46
C LEU A 112 7.72 -17.05 8.71
N ILE A 113 7.06 -17.89 9.51
CA ILE A 113 7.66 -18.54 10.68
C ILE A 113 8.23 -19.94 10.38
N GLY A 114 8.31 -20.34 9.11
CA GLY A 114 8.93 -21.60 8.68
C GLY A 114 8.12 -22.88 8.96
N LYS A 115 6.86 -22.77 9.39
CA LYS A 115 5.96 -23.92 9.57
C LYS A 115 5.42 -24.46 8.25
N ARG A 116 5.43 -23.65 7.19
CA ARG A 116 4.99 -24.00 5.84
C ARG A 116 6.02 -23.54 4.83
N LYS A 117 6.28 -24.32 3.78
CA LYS A 117 7.19 -23.92 2.69
C LYS A 117 6.46 -23.08 1.65
N ILE A 118 7.16 -22.11 1.06
CA ILE A 118 6.73 -21.43 -0.16
C ILE A 118 6.70 -22.47 -1.29
N LYS A 119 5.61 -22.47 -2.07
CA LYS A 119 5.44 -23.43 -3.18
C LYS A 119 6.11 -22.96 -4.48
N ASN A 120 6.19 -21.65 -4.70
CA ASN A 120 6.75 -21.06 -5.90
C ASN A 120 7.72 -19.92 -5.52
N ILE A 121 8.92 -19.91 -6.07
CA ILE A 121 9.91 -18.86 -5.78
C ILE A 121 9.42 -17.47 -6.19
N ASN A 122 8.55 -17.38 -7.20
CA ASN A 122 7.91 -16.13 -7.62
C ASN A 122 6.90 -15.59 -6.59
N ASP A 123 6.58 -16.40 -5.57
CA ASP A 123 5.88 -15.97 -4.37
C ASP A 123 6.87 -15.44 -3.33
N ASN A 124 8.00 -14.82 -3.68
CA ASN A 124 8.82 -14.07 -2.73
C ASN A 124 8.22 -12.68 -2.45
N VAL A 125 8.63 -12.05 -1.34
CA VAL A 125 8.26 -10.64 -1.08
C VAL A 125 9.19 -9.78 -1.92
N VAL A 126 8.66 -8.78 -2.63
CA VAL A 126 9.48 -7.86 -3.43
C VAL A 126 9.41 -6.46 -2.82
N LEU A 127 10.58 -5.90 -2.53
CA LEU A 127 10.74 -4.57 -1.94
C LEU A 127 11.59 -3.68 -2.85
N ALA A 128 11.19 -2.41 -2.95
CA ALA A 128 12.04 -1.35 -3.44
C ALA A 128 12.84 -0.78 -2.26
N GLU A 129 14.14 -0.60 -2.42
CA GLU A 129 14.99 0.10 -1.46
C GLU A 129 15.40 1.46 -2.01
N TYR A 130 15.21 2.49 -1.20
CA TYR A 130 15.63 3.85 -1.52
C TYR A 130 16.08 4.56 -0.25
N LYS A 131 17.32 5.08 -0.25
CA LYS A 131 17.93 5.81 0.88
C LYS A 131 17.90 5.03 2.20
N GLY A 132 18.18 3.73 2.16
CA GLY A 132 18.20 2.82 3.30
C GLY A 132 16.82 2.42 3.81
N LYS A 133 15.75 2.74 3.08
CA LYS A 133 14.36 2.45 3.46
C LYS A 133 13.70 1.51 2.47
N TYR A 134 12.86 0.62 2.98
CA TYR A 134 12.19 -0.38 2.15
C TYR A 134 10.71 -0.06 1.94
N TYR A 135 10.24 -0.26 0.71
CA TYR A 135 8.89 0.02 0.26
C TYR A 135 8.30 -1.22 -0.41
N PRO A 136 7.03 -1.59 -0.14
CA PRO A 136 6.34 -2.62 -0.91
C PRO A 136 6.28 -2.23 -2.39
N TYR A 137 6.81 -3.06 -3.30
CA TYR A 137 6.90 -2.72 -4.74
C TYR A 137 6.18 -3.70 -5.65
N GLY A 138 6.14 -4.99 -5.29
CA GLY A 138 5.54 -6.03 -6.12
C GLY A 138 4.85 -7.10 -5.30
N ASN A 139 5.22 -8.35 -5.54
CA ASN A 139 4.56 -9.48 -4.88
C ASN A 139 4.76 -9.48 -3.35
N GLY A 140 3.80 -10.08 -2.65
CA GLY A 140 3.94 -10.36 -1.22
C GLY A 140 3.35 -9.30 -0.28
N HIS A 141 2.53 -8.37 -0.76
CA HIS A 141 1.86 -7.38 0.10
C HIS A 141 1.13 -8.00 1.31
N HIS A 142 0.36 -9.08 1.14
CA HIS A 142 -0.28 -9.75 2.28
C HIS A 142 0.72 -10.34 3.28
N ARG A 143 1.89 -10.78 2.83
CA ARG A 143 2.98 -11.26 3.69
C ARG A 143 3.63 -10.12 4.46
N ILE A 144 3.86 -8.98 3.82
CA ILE A 144 4.33 -7.75 4.50
C ILE A 144 3.31 -7.33 5.57
N CYS A 145 2.03 -7.28 5.21
CA CYS A 145 0.95 -6.87 6.11
C CYS A 145 0.86 -7.77 7.36
N ILE A 146 0.89 -9.10 7.17
CA ILE A 146 0.84 -10.03 8.32
C ILE A 146 2.16 -10.04 9.11
N ALA A 147 3.31 -9.88 8.47
CA ALA A 147 4.60 -9.75 9.16
C ALA A 147 4.60 -8.56 10.11
N LYS A 148 4.12 -7.40 9.66
CA LYS A 148 3.96 -6.20 10.49
C LYS A 148 2.97 -6.44 11.63
N ARG A 149 1.78 -6.98 11.34
CA ARG A 149 0.74 -7.27 12.36
C ARG A 149 1.19 -8.24 13.44
N ALA A 150 1.95 -9.26 13.05
CA ALA A 150 2.41 -10.31 13.97
C ALA A 150 3.77 -9.98 14.62
N ASN A 151 4.28 -8.75 14.45
CA ASN A 151 5.57 -8.32 14.97
C ASN A 151 6.72 -9.28 14.61
N ILE A 152 6.72 -9.78 13.38
CA ILE A 152 7.84 -10.59 12.88
C ILE A 152 9.06 -9.68 12.73
N GLU A 153 10.21 -10.11 13.23
CA GLU A 153 11.42 -9.27 13.22
C GLU A 153 12.02 -9.14 11.80
N TYR A 154 12.08 -10.25 11.05
CA TYR A 154 12.68 -10.28 9.72
C TYR A 154 11.86 -11.09 8.72
N ILE A 155 11.97 -10.71 7.45
CA ILE A 155 11.47 -11.49 6.31
C ILE A 155 12.56 -11.64 5.26
N GLU A 156 12.47 -12.70 4.45
CA GLU A 156 13.25 -12.81 3.22
C GLU A 156 12.50 -12.08 2.10
N ALA A 157 13.21 -11.20 1.40
CA ALA A 157 12.66 -10.40 0.33
C ALA A 157 13.67 -10.20 -0.80
N GLU A 158 13.18 -10.21 -2.03
CA GLU A 158 13.91 -9.74 -3.21
C GLU A 158 13.91 -8.21 -3.19
N VAL A 159 15.10 -7.63 -3.28
CA VAL A 159 15.28 -6.17 -3.16
C VAL A 159 15.78 -5.59 -4.47
N ILE A 160 15.09 -4.54 -4.93
CA ILE A 160 15.50 -3.68 -6.03
C ILE A 160 15.89 -2.33 -5.42
N ARG A 161 17.15 -1.93 -5.56
CA ARG A 161 17.66 -0.66 -5.02
C ARG A 161 17.59 0.43 -6.08
N TYR A 162 17.11 1.60 -5.69
CA TYR A 162 17.06 2.80 -6.52
C TYR A 162 18.03 3.87 -5.99
N TYR A 163 18.68 4.58 -6.91
CA TYR A 163 19.66 5.62 -6.62
C TYR A 163 19.16 7.00 -7.08
N ASP A 164 19.51 8.06 -6.33
CA ASP A 164 19.45 9.43 -6.87
C ASP A 164 20.63 9.62 -7.82
N GLU A 165 20.38 10.29 -8.96
CA GLU A 165 21.44 10.78 -9.85
C GLU A 165 22.28 11.90 -9.23
#